data_AF-A0A950K3M2-F1
#
_entry.id   AF-A0A950K3M2-F1
#
_cell.length_a   1.000
_cell.length_b   1.000
_cell.length_c   1.000
_cell.angle_alpha   90.00
_cell.angle_beta   90.00
_cell.angle_gamma   90.00
#
_symmetry.space_group_name_H-M   'P 1'
#
loop_
_entity.id
_entity.type
_entity.pdbx_description
1 polymer ?
#
loop_
_entity_poly.entity_id
_entity_poly.type
_entity_poly.pdbx_seq_one_letter_code
_entity_poly.pdbx_strand_id
1 'polypeptide(L)'
;MFARADKTASARLAHSLNVSDLTATLLVNRGVREPSEARGFLKPELSALINPGKFNDMPRAVDRLEAAIKAREPVAIFGDYDVDGTSGTAILIKLFTLLDCPVKYRVPHRVTDGYGLNAAAVEAFAAEGAKLLITI
;
A
#
# COMPACT_ATOMS: atom_id res chain seq x y z
N MET A 1 12.57 28.63 3.01
CA MET A 1 13.32 29.09 1.83
C MET A 1 13.60 27.86 0.98
N PHE A 2 13.01 27.72 -0.21
CA PHE A 2 13.34 26.61 -1.09
C PHE A 2 14.81 26.72 -1.47
N ALA A 3 15.58 25.65 -1.29
CA ALA A 3 16.95 25.61 -1.80
C ALA A 3 16.92 25.93 -3.30
N ARG A 4 17.87 26.75 -3.78
CA ARG A 4 18.01 26.98 -5.21
C ARG A 4 18.37 25.64 -5.86
N ALA A 5 17.52 25.16 -6.77
CA ALA A 5 17.82 23.98 -7.57
C ALA A 5 19.16 24.16 -8.28
N ASP A 6 19.90 23.07 -8.42
CA ASP A 6 21.08 23.03 -9.28
C ASP A 6 20.67 23.33 -10.72
N LYS A 7 21.10 24.48 -11.25
CA LYS A 7 20.77 24.95 -12.59
C LYS A 7 21.34 24.03 -13.67
N THR A 8 22.51 23.44 -13.44
CA THR A 8 23.16 22.52 -14.38
C THR A 8 22.36 21.23 -14.47
N ALA A 9 21.98 20.67 -13.33
CA ALA A 9 21.11 19.49 -13.29
C ALA A 9 19.74 19.76 -13.94
N SER A 10 19.17 20.94 -13.69
CA SER A 10 17.87 21.34 -14.26
C SER A 10 17.93 21.48 -15.79
N ALA A 11 18.94 22.16 -16.33
CA ALA A 11 19.13 22.30 -17.78
C ALA A 11 19.36 20.94 -18.46
N ARG A 12 20.16 20.06 -17.83
CA ARG A 12 20.38 18.68 -18.31
C ARG A 12 19.07 17.90 -18.40
N LEU A 13 18.23 17.95 -17.36
CA LEU A 13 16.93 17.28 -17.34
C LEU A 13 15.95 17.89 -18.35
N ALA A 14 15.88 19.22 -18.45
CA ALA A 14 15.01 19.90 -19.41
C ALA A 14 15.29 19.44 -20.84
N HIS A 15 16.56 19.41 -21.23
CA HIS A 15 17.00 18.91 -22.53
C HIS A 15 16.72 17.41 -22.71
N SER A 16 17.12 16.57 -21.75
CA SER A 16 17.04 15.10 -21.88
C SER A 16 15.62 14.54 -21.90
N LEU A 17 14.67 15.27 -21.32
CA LEU A 17 13.26 14.89 -21.20
C LEU A 17 12.37 15.68 -22.17
N ASN A 18 12.89 16.69 -22.85
CA ASN A 18 12.13 17.65 -23.66
C ASN A 18 10.97 18.28 -22.87
N VAL A 19 11.28 18.79 -21.68
CA VAL A 19 10.32 19.46 -20.78
C VAL A 19 10.76 20.90 -20.51
N SER A 20 9.86 21.73 -19.96
CA SER A 20 10.19 23.10 -19.58
C SER A 20 11.28 23.16 -18.49
N ASP A 21 12.07 24.25 -18.47
CA ASP A 21 13.04 24.52 -17.41
C ASP A 21 12.40 24.54 -16.02
N LEU A 22 11.15 25.01 -15.93
CA LEU A 22 10.38 25.00 -14.69
C LEU A 22 10.10 23.57 -14.22
N THR A 23 9.63 22.69 -15.11
CA THR A 23 9.41 21.27 -14.79
C THR A 23 10.69 20.60 -14.33
N ALA A 24 11.80 20.82 -15.04
CA ALA A 24 13.10 20.25 -14.67
C ALA A 24 13.60 20.76 -13.31
N THR A 25 13.43 22.05 -13.04
CA THR A 25 13.76 22.67 -11.75
C THR A 25 12.95 22.05 -10.59
N LEU A 26 11.65 21.79 -10.82
CA LEU A 26 10.79 21.15 -9.82
C LEU A 26 11.16 19.69 -9.56
N LEU A 27 11.68 18.97 -10.56
CA LEU A 27 12.19 17.60 -10.41
C LEU A 27 13.48 17.58 -9.57
N VAL A 28 14.43 18.45 -9.87
CA VAL A 28 15.69 18.58 -9.09
C VAL A 28 15.40 18.92 -7.63
N ASN A 29 14.44 19.82 -7.38
CA ASN A 29 14.00 20.17 -6.02
C ASN A 29 13.34 19.02 -5.27
N ARG A 30 12.77 18.02 -5.98
CA ARG A 30 12.23 16.78 -5.42
C ARG A 30 13.29 15.70 -5.21
N GLY A 31 14.56 15.99 -5.50
CA GLY A 31 15.65 15.03 -5.42
C GLY A 31 15.81 14.17 -6.69
N VAL A 32 14.92 14.32 -7.67
CA VAL A 32 14.94 13.57 -8.93
C VAL A 32 15.94 14.24 -9.88
N ARG A 33 17.11 13.63 -10.06
CA ARG A 33 18.26 14.28 -10.73
C ARG A 33 18.68 13.60 -12.01
N GLU A 34 18.37 12.32 -12.17
CA GLU A 34 18.78 11.54 -13.33
C GLU A 34 17.65 11.44 -14.37
N PRO A 35 17.95 11.52 -15.69
CA PRO A 35 16.92 11.43 -16.73
C PRO A 35 16.08 10.15 -16.68
N SER A 36 16.67 9.01 -16.31
CA SER A 36 15.94 7.73 -16.16
C SER A 36 14.96 7.77 -14.99
N GLU A 37 15.41 8.27 -13.84
CA GLU A 37 14.59 8.47 -12.64
C GLU A 37 13.43 9.43 -12.93
N ALA A 38 13.72 10.54 -13.61
CA ALA A 38 12.71 11.53 -13.99
C ALA A 38 11.68 10.98 -14.97
N ARG A 39 12.07 10.13 -15.93
CA ARG A 39 11.12 9.42 -16.80
C ARG A 39 10.20 8.52 -15.99
N GLY A 40 10.74 7.73 -15.06
CA GLY A 40 9.94 6.87 -14.18
C GLY A 40 9.01 7.65 -13.25
N PHE A 41 9.45 8.81 -12.75
CA PHE A 41 8.63 9.69 -11.92
C PHE A 41 7.46 10.31 -12.68
N LEU A 42 7.70 10.80 -13.91
CA LEU A 42 6.68 11.46 -14.73
C LEU A 42 5.72 10.46 -15.40
N LYS A 43 6.21 9.26 -15.70
CA LYS A 43 5.45 8.19 -16.34
C LYS A 43 5.67 6.88 -15.56
N PRO A 44 5.05 6.73 -14.39
CA PRO A 44 5.14 5.50 -13.62
C PRO A 44 4.43 4.37 -14.37
N GLU A 45 5.07 3.20 -14.40
CA GLU A 45 4.50 1.98 -14.97
C GLU A 45 4.30 0.94 -13.86
N LEU A 46 3.26 0.11 -13.96
CA LEU A 46 2.99 -0.94 -12.96
C LEU A 46 4.16 -1.93 -12.85
N SER A 47 4.88 -2.17 -13.95
CA SER A 47 6.09 -3.00 -14.00
C SER A 47 7.25 -2.46 -13.14
N ALA A 48 7.22 -1.16 -12.81
CA ALA A 48 8.23 -0.50 -11.99
C ALA A 48 7.88 -0.49 -10.49
N LEU A 49 6.75 -1.07 -10.09
CA LEU A 49 6.41 -1.25 -8.67
C LEU A 49 7.48 -2.07 -7.96
N ILE A 50 7.71 -1.75 -6.69
CA ILE A 50 8.61 -2.52 -5.84
C ILE A 50 8.09 -3.95 -5.77
N ASN A 51 8.96 -4.93 -6.00
CA ASN A 51 8.64 -6.33 -5.81
C ASN A 51 8.13 -6.53 -4.36
N PRO A 52 6.86 -6.95 -4.14
CA PRO A 52 6.31 -7.10 -2.80
C PRO A 52 7.11 -8.06 -1.92
N GLY A 53 7.79 -9.06 -2.50
CA GLY A 53 8.66 -9.98 -1.78
C GLY A 53 9.85 -9.32 -1.07
N LYS A 54 10.12 -8.04 -1.34
CA LYS A 54 11.13 -7.23 -0.62
C LYS A 54 10.62 -6.67 0.71
N PHE A 55 9.32 -6.67 0.96
CA PHE A 55 8.79 -6.30 2.27
C PHE A 55 9.18 -7.36 3.30
N ASN A 56 9.53 -6.90 4.50
CA ASN A 56 9.86 -7.80 5.61
C ASN A 56 8.73 -8.79 5.85
N ASP A 57 9.09 -10.05 6.05
CA ASP A 57 8.15 -11.15 6.30
C ASP A 57 7.07 -11.37 5.22
N MET A 58 7.13 -10.71 4.05
CA MET A 58 6.13 -10.90 3.00
C MET A 58 5.99 -12.36 2.55
N PRO A 59 7.09 -13.12 2.31
CA PRO A 59 6.96 -14.54 2.00
C PRO A 59 6.20 -15.31 3.09
N ARG A 60 6.48 -15.03 4.38
CA ARG A 60 5.80 -15.69 5.51
C ARG A 60 4.32 -15.32 5.59
N ALA A 61 3.96 -14.07 5.29
CA ALA A 61 2.58 -13.62 5.25
C ALA A 61 1.80 -14.33 4.13
N VAL A 62 2.41 -14.45 2.94
CA VAL A 62 1.83 -15.20 1.82
C VAL A 62 1.64 -16.67 2.19
N ASP A 63 2.66 -17.34 2.73
CA ASP A 63 2.56 -18.74 3.16
C ASP A 63 1.42 -18.96 4.18
N ARG A 64 1.25 -18.03 5.12
CA ARG A 64 0.18 -18.08 6.13
C ARG A 64 -1.20 -17.92 5.50
N LEU A 65 -1.34 -17.02 4.53
CA LEU A 65 -2.59 -16.80 3.78
C LEU A 65 -2.95 -18.02 2.93
N GLU A 66 -1.98 -18.57 2.21
CA GLU A 66 -2.17 -19.79 1.41
C GLU A 66 -2.61 -20.98 2.27
N ALA A 67 -1.99 -21.15 3.45
CA ALA A 67 -2.41 -22.17 4.41
C ALA A 67 -3.86 -21.97 4.87
N ALA A 68 -4.26 -20.73 5.19
CA ALA A 68 -5.63 -20.39 5.60
C ALA A 68 -6.65 -20.71 4.50
N ILE A 69 -6.34 -20.31 3.27
CA ILE A 69 -7.19 -20.52 2.09
C ILE A 69 -7.34 -22.02 1.82
N LYS A 70 -6.24 -22.78 1.82
CA LYS A 70 -6.25 -24.22 1.58
C LYS A 70 -7.03 -24.99 2.65
N ALA A 71 -6.91 -24.57 3.91
CA ALA A 71 -7.63 -25.17 5.03
C ALA A 71 -9.06 -24.63 5.20
N ARG A 72 -9.49 -23.65 4.39
CA ARG A 72 -10.76 -22.91 4.52
C ARG A 72 -10.97 -22.39 5.95
N GLU A 73 -9.91 -21.87 6.54
CA GLU A 73 -9.95 -21.25 7.87
C GLU A 73 -10.88 -20.03 7.86
N PRO A 74 -11.67 -19.79 8.92
CA PRO A 74 -12.41 -18.54 9.06
C PRO A 74 -11.44 -17.36 9.17
N VAL A 75 -11.47 -16.45 8.19
CA VAL A 75 -10.62 -15.25 8.13
C VAL A 75 -11.39 -14.02 8.59
N ALA A 76 -10.73 -13.17 9.37
CA ALA A 76 -11.21 -11.85 9.74
C ALA A 76 -10.27 -10.75 9.22
N ILE A 77 -10.84 -9.66 8.71
CA ILE A 77 -10.12 -8.46 8.29
C ILE A 77 -10.50 -7.30 9.22
N PHE A 78 -9.51 -6.61 9.76
CA PHE A 78 -9.69 -5.35 10.48
C PHE A 78 -9.06 -4.24 9.65
N GLY A 79 -9.87 -3.42 9.00
CA GLY A 79 -9.40 -2.30 8.17
C GLY A 79 -9.27 -0.99 8.94
N ASP A 80 -8.61 0.00 8.36
CA ASP A 80 -8.68 1.40 8.77
C ASP A 80 -9.85 2.15 8.11
N TYR A 81 -10.30 3.25 8.72
CA TYR A 81 -11.47 4.02 8.30
C TYR A 81 -11.18 5.03 7.17
N ASP A 82 -9.92 5.24 6.81
CA ASP A 82 -9.56 6.14 5.73
C ASP A 82 -9.69 5.47 4.34
N VAL A 83 -9.42 6.22 3.29
CA VAL A 83 -9.60 5.74 1.90
C VAL A 83 -8.66 4.59 1.58
N ASP A 84 -7.43 4.59 2.13
CA ASP A 84 -6.47 3.52 1.88
C ASP A 84 -6.92 2.23 2.60
N GLY A 85 -7.26 2.35 3.89
CA GLY A 85 -7.75 1.24 4.71
C GLY A 85 -9.02 0.58 4.16
N THR A 86 -10.00 1.40 3.78
CA THR A 86 -11.27 0.91 3.19
C THR A 86 -11.06 0.28 1.81
N SER A 87 -10.18 0.86 0.97
CA SER A 87 -9.86 0.31 -0.35
C SER A 87 -9.11 -1.01 -0.24
N GLY A 88 -8.10 -1.11 0.63
CA GLY A 88 -7.35 -2.33 0.89
C GLY A 88 -8.24 -3.44 1.47
N THR A 89 -9.13 -3.09 2.40
CA THR A 89 -10.14 -4.00 2.95
C THR A 89 -11.04 -4.56 1.85
N ALA A 90 -11.55 -3.70 0.96
CA ALA A 90 -12.39 -4.13 -0.16
C ALA A 90 -11.64 -5.05 -1.14
N ILE A 91 -10.37 -4.78 -1.42
CA ILE A 91 -9.52 -5.64 -2.26
C ILE A 91 -9.41 -7.04 -1.66
N LEU A 92 -9.14 -7.15 -0.35
CA LEU A 92 -9.03 -8.45 0.31
C LEU A 92 -10.36 -9.19 0.38
N ILE A 93 -11.46 -8.51 0.70
CA ILE A 93 -12.80 -9.13 0.67
C ILE A 93 -13.09 -9.73 -0.70
N LYS A 94 -12.78 -8.97 -1.78
CA LYS A 94 -12.96 -9.45 -3.15
C LYS A 94 -12.08 -10.66 -3.45
N LEU A 95 -10.83 -10.66 -3.01
CA LEU A 95 -9.91 -11.80 -3.16
C LEU A 95 -10.48 -13.05 -2.49
N PHE A 96 -10.83 -13.00 -1.20
CA PHE A 96 -11.36 -14.17 -0.49
C PHE A 96 -12.70 -14.65 -1.07
N THR A 97 -13.55 -13.72 -1.52
CA THR A 97 -14.80 -14.06 -2.23
C THR A 97 -14.53 -14.81 -3.52
N LEU A 98 -13.57 -14.36 -4.34
CA LEU A 98 -13.18 -15.03 -5.58
C LEU A 98 -12.60 -16.43 -5.34
N LEU A 99 -12.01 -16.66 -4.17
CA LEU A 99 -11.41 -17.93 -3.76
C LEU A 99 -12.39 -18.84 -3.00
N ASP A 100 -13.67 -18.47 -2.90
CA ASP A 100 -14.71 -19.21 -2.15
C ASP A 100 -14.31 -19.49 -0.70
N CYS A 101 -13.65 -18.52 -0.08
CA CYS A 101 -13.17 -18.60 1.31
C CYS A 101 -13.97 -17.63 2.19
N PRO A 102 -14.64 -18.10 3.25
CA PRO A 102 -15.42 -17.25 4.15
C PRO A 102 -14.55 -16.19 4.83
N VAL A 103 -14.94 -14.93 4.68
CA VAL A 103 -14.25 -13.79 5.30
C VAL A 103 -15.24 -12.88 6.01
N LYS A 104 -14.87 -12.44 7.20
CA LYS A 104 -15.54 -11.37 7.94
C LYS A 104 -14.65 -10.14 7.96
N TYR A 105 -15.25 -8.97 8.12
CA TYR A 105 -14.48 -7.74 8.23
C TYR A 105 -15.09 -6.78 9.23
N ARG A 106 -14.26 -5.88 9.75
CA ARG A 106 -14.68 -4.72 10.54
C ARG A 106 -13.83 -3.53 10.16
N VAL A 107 -14.48 -2.38 9.99
CA VAL A 107 -13.82 -1.08 9.89
C VAL A 107 -14.20 -0.30 11.14
N PRO A 108 -13.25 0.19 11.95
CA PRO A 108 -13.53 0.88 13.19
C PRO A 108 -14.19 2.22 12.91
N HIS A 109 -15.03 2.66 13.84
CA HIS A 109 -15.54 4.00 13.83
C HIS A 109 -14.60 4.92 14.63
N ARG A 110 -13.92 5.83 13.92
CA ARG A 110 -12.83 6.69 14.44
C ARG A 110 -13.13 7.35 15.79
N VAL A 111 -14.37 7.79 15.99
CA VAL A 111 -14.77 8.57 17.18
C VAL A 111 -15.10 7.67 18.37
N THR A 112 -15.66 6.48 18.13
CA THR A 112 -16.22 5.63 19.18
C THR A 112 -15.28 4.49 19.56
N ASP A 113 -14.49 3.99 18.61
CA ASP A 113 -13.63 2.81 18.81
C ASP A 113 -12.16 3.18 19.04
N GLY A 114 -11.81 4.46 18.87
CA GLY A 114 -10.42 4.94 18.88
C GLY A 114 -9.67 4.64 17.57
N TYR A 115 -8.34 4.70 17.62
CA TYR A 115 -7.47 4.44 16.47
C TYR A 115 -6.88 3.03 16.53
N GLY A 116 -6.96 2.29 15.43
CA GLY A 116 -6.30 1.00 15.25
C GLY A 116 -7.00 -0.20 15.91
N LEU A 117 -6.32 -1.34 15.83
CA LEU A 117 -6.78 -2.61 16.39
C LEU A 117 -6.84 -2.52 17.93
N ASN A 118 -7.96 -2.97 18.50
CA ASN A 118 -8.15 -3.01 19.96
C ASN A 118 -8.50 -4.43 20.45
N ALA A 119 -8.29 -4.68 21.75
CA ALA A 119 -8.50 -6.00 22.36
C ALA A 119 -9.94 -6.50 22.14
N ALA A 120 -10.93 -5.63 22.28
CA ALA A 120 -12.34 -5.97 22.04
C ALA A 120 -12.59 -6.43 20.59
N ALA A 121 -11.89 -5.89 19.60
CA ALA A 121 -11.93 -6.36 18.21
C ALA A 121 -11.43 -7.79 18.10
N VAL A 122 -10.27 -8.05 18.69
CA VAL A 122 -9.59 -9.34 18.62
C VAL A 122 -10.42 -10.40 19.33
N GLU A 123 -10.93 -10.08 20.52
CA GLU A 123 -11.81 -10.95 21.29
C GLU A 123 -13.11 -11.26 20.54
N ALA A 124 -13.73 -10.26 19.90
CA ALA A 124 -14.93 -10.47 19.08
C ALA A 124 -14.64 -11.41 17.90
N PHE A 125 -13.57 -11.17 17.14
CA PHE A 125 -13.19 -12.06 16.04
C PHE A 125 -12.86 -13.48 16.52
N ALA A 126 -12.16 -13.62 17.65
CA ALA A 126 -11.86 -14.92 18.24
C ALA A 126 -13.14 -15.66 18.67
N ALA A 127 -14.09 -14.96 19.31
CA ALA A 127 -15.39 -15.51 19.69
C ALA A 127 -16.23 -15.93 18.47
N GLU A 128 -16.07 -15.22 17.36
CA GLU A 128 -16.67 -15.55 16.06
C GLU A 128 -15.95 -16.68 15.30
N GLY A 129 -14.90 -17.27 15.88
CA GLY A 129 -14.19 -18.43 15.36
C GLY A 129 -13.07 -18.10 14.38
N ALA A 130 -12.67 -16.83 14.23
CA ALA A 130 -11.56 -16.44 13.36
C ALA A 130 -10.26 -17.18 13.75
N LYS A 131 -9.58 -17.74 12.74
CA LYS A 131 -8.28 -18.41 12.90
C LYS A 131 -7.13 -17.60 12.29
N LEU A 132 -7.47 -16.64 11.45
CA LEU A 132 -6.56 -15.66 10.90
C LEU A 132 -7.20 -14.27 11.01
N LEU A 133 -6.45 -13.33 11.58
CA LEU A 133 -6.78 -11.91 11.56
C LEU A 133 -5.78 -11.18 10.66
N ILE A 134 -6.30 -10.39 9.72
CA ILE A 134 -5.51 -9.53 8.82
C ILE A 134 -5.84 -8.08 9.16
N THR A 135 -4.85 -7.25 9.41
CA THR A 135 -5.04 -5.81 9.63
C THR A 135 -4.63 -5.04 8.37
N ILE A 136 -5.42 -4.03 8.00
CA ILE A 136 -5.16 -3.13 6.87
C ILE A 136 -5.17 -1.70 7.35
#